data_AF-A0A831YKJ7-F1
#
_entry.id   AF-A0A831YKJ7-F1
#
_cell.length_a   1.000
_cell.length_b   1.000
_cell.length_c   1.000
_cell.angle_alpha   90.00
_cell.angle_beta   90.00
_cell.angle_gamma   90.00
#
_symmetry.space_group_name_H-M   'P 1'
#
loop_
_entity.id
_entity.type
_entity.pdbx_description
1 polymer ?
#
loop_
_entity_poly.entity_id
_entity_poly.type
_entity_poly.pdbx_seq_one_letter_code
_entity_poly.pdbx_strand_id
1 'polypeptide(L)' 'DVVLEAVLRRGFEAAGIRPAADLYPYLMARLPRSAPAALAAVAALDEASIEQGREVNKALALAVLDFGDPEDED' A
#
# COMPACT_ATOMS: atom_id res chain seq x y z
N ASP A 1 -10.24 4.16 9.59
CA ASP A 1 -11.08 4.49 8.42
C ASP A 1 -11.56 3.17 7.83
N VAL A 2 -12.82 2.81 8.08
CA VAL A 2 -13.36 1.48 7.76
C VAL A 2 -13.43 1.26 6.24
N VAL A 3 -13.68 2.34 5.48
CA VAL A 3 -13.78 2.27 4.02
C VAL A 3 -12.40 2.06 3.40
N LEU A 4 -11.40 2.82 3.82
CA LEU A 4 -10.03 2.67 3.32
C LEU A 4 -9.49 1.27 3.56
N GLU A 5 -9.68 0.73 4.77
CA GLU A 5 -9.25 -0.62 5.11
C GLU A 5 -9.97 -1.69 4.27
N ALA A 6 -11.29 -1.56 4.09
CA ALA A 6 -12.06 -2.50 3.28
C ALA A 6 -11.60 -2.49 1.81
N VAL A 7 -11.29 -1.32 1.25
CA VAL A 7 -10.76 -1.19 -0.12
C VAL A 7 -9.38 -1.82 -0.24
N LEU A 8 -8.47 -1.57 0.71
CA LEU A 8 -7.15 -2.21 0.73
C LEU A 8 -7.26 -3.73 0.80
N ARG A 9 -8.06 -4.26 1.75
CA ARG A 9 -8.28 -5.71 1.90
C ARG A 9 -8.80 -6.33 0.61
N ARG A 10 -9.83 -5.72 0.01
CA ARG A 10 -10.41 -6.20 -1.25
C ARG A 10 -9.42 -6.11 -2.41
N GLY A 11 -8.60 -5.06 -2.46
CA GLY A 11 -7.57 -4.89 -3.48
C GLY A 11 -6.53 -6.01 -3.40
N PHE A 12 -5.95 -6.24 -2.22
CA PHE A 12 -4.97 -7.31 -2.03
C PHE A 12 -5.55 -8.70 -2.30
N GLU A 13 -6.79 -8.95 -1.88
CA GLU A 13 -7.49 -10.20 -2.15
C GLU A 13 -7.71 -10.41 -3.66
N ALA A 14 -8.13 -9.36 -4.38
CA ALA A 14 -8.33 -9.41 -5.84
C ALA A 14 -7.02 -9.66 -6.60
N ALA A 15 -5.90 -9.16 -6.10
CA ALA A 15 -4.57 -9.41 -6.64
C ALA A 15 -3.96 -10.76 -6.19
N GLY A 16 -4.63 -11.51 -5.32
CA GLY A 16 -4.10 -12.76 -4.77
C GLY A 16 -2.90 -12.58 -3.82
N ILE A 17 -2.71 -11.35 -3.31
CA ILE A 17 -1.59 -10.97 -2.46
C ILE A 17 -1.94 -11.25 -1.00
N ARG A 18 -0.99 -11.82 -0.26
CA ARG A 18 -1.03 -11.93 1.20
C ARG A 18 -0.08 -10.89 1.80
N PRO A 19 -0.53 -9.65 2.05
CA PRO A 19 0.32 -8.63 2.63
C PRO A 19 0.68 -8.97 4.09
N ALA A 20 1.83 -8.49 4.54
CA ALA A 20 2.22 -8.57 5.95
C ALA A 20 1.16 -7.90 6.85
N ALA A 21 0.87 -8.49 8.01
CA ALA A 21 -0.20 -8.02 8.91
C ALA A 21 -0.01 -6.56 9.39
N ASP A 22 1.24 -6.12 9.44
CA ASP A 22 1.63 -4.78 9.86
C ASP A 22 1.60 -3.75 8.71
N LEU A 23 1.39 -4.19 7.46
CA LEU A 23 1.31 -3.31 6.30
C LEU A 23 0.00 -2.52 6.27
N TYR A 24 -1.12 -3.12 6.65
CA TYR A 24 -2.42 -2.44 6.71
C TYR A 24 -2.39 -1.15 7.56
N PRO A 25 -1.98 -1.20 8.85
CA PRO A 25 -1.93 0.02 9.66
C PRO A 25 -0.90 1.03 9.13
N TYR A 26 0.18 0.57 8.48
CA TYR A 26 1.17 1.44 7.86
C TYR A 26 0.60 2.24 6.68
N LEU A 27 -0.08 1.56 5.76
CA LEU A 27 -0.74 2.19 4.60
C LEU A 27 -1.86 3.12 5.04
N MET A 28 -2.68 2.72 6.03
CA MET A 28 -3.76 3.56 6.53
C MET A 28 -3.27 4.86 7.19
N ALA A 29 -2.05 4.88 7.73
CA ALA A 29 -1.45 6.05 8.35
C ALA A 29 -0.89 7.06 7.33
N ARG A 30 -0.52 6.60 6.13
CA ARG A 30 0.21 7.40 5.13
C ARG A 30 -0.55 7.64 3.83
N LEU A 31 -1.45 6.74 3.44
CA LEU A 31 -2.25 6.92 2.24
C LEU A 31 -3.32 8.00 2.47
N PRO A 32 -3.63 8.81 1.44
CA PRO A 32 -4.81 9.64 1.43
C PRO A 32 -6.06 8.80 1.74
N ARG A 33 -7.00 9.33 2.53
CA ARG A 33 -8.29 8.68 2.85
C ARG A 33 -9.24 8.69 1.65
N SER A 34 -8.86 7.98 0.59
CA SER A 34 -9.64 7.85 -0.63
C SER A 34 -9.50 6.43 -1.21
N ALA A 35 -10.62 5.91 -1.75
CA ALA A 35 -10.64 4.64 -2.45
C ALA A 35 -9.66 4.56 -3.65
N PRO A 36 -9.57 5.58 -4.54
CA PRO A 36 -8.62 5.51 -5.66
C PRO A 36 -7.16 5.47 -5.20
N ALA A 37 -6.78 6.18 -4.13
CA ALA A 37 -5.42 6.12 -3.60
C ALA A 37 -5.07 4.72 -3.06
N ALA A 38 -6.01 4.06 -2.38
CA ALA A 38 -5.81 2.68 -1.92
C ALA A 38 -5.63 1.68 -3.07
N LEU A 39 -6.45 1.78 -4.11
CA LEU A 39 -6.35 0.90 -5.27
C LEU A 39 -5.04 1.12 -6.05
N ALA A 40 -4.62 2.38 -6.22
CA ALA A 40 -3.35 2.72 -6.84
C ALA A 40 -2.16 2.15 -6.04
N ALA A 41 -2.20 2.26 -4.70
CA ALA A 41 -1.16 1.70 -3.85
C ALA A 41 -1.08 0.17 -3.97
N VAL A 42 -2.22 -0.52 -3.98
CA VAL A 42 -2.25 -1.99 -4.17
C VAL A 42 -1.66 -2.37 -5.53
N ALA A 43 -2.04 -1.68 -6.60
CA ALA A 43 -1.55 -1.96 -7.95
C ALA A 43 -0.02 -1.77 -8.05
N ALA A 44 0.51 -0.67 -7.49
CA ALA A 44 1.94 -0.41 -7.47
C ALA A 44 2.71 -1.48 -6.66
N LEU A 45 2.14 -1.94 -5.54
CA LEU A 45 2.74 -3.01 -4.73
C LEU A 45 2.73 -4.37 -5.43
N ASP A 46 1.64 -4.68 -6.14
CA ASP A 46 1.52 -5.92 -6.92
C ASP A 46 2.58 -5.98 -8.03
N GLU A 47 2.65 -4.92 -8.84
CA GLU A 47 3.62 -4.78 -9.92
C GLU A 47 5.05 -4.91 -9.39
N ALA A 48 5.39 -4.14 -8.36
CA ALA A 48 6.72 -4.18 -7.78
C ALA A 48 7.06 -5.52 -7.09
N SER A 49 6.06 -6.22 -6.55
CA SER A 49 6.20 -7.57 -6.00
C SER A 49 6.56 -8.58 -7.10
N ILE A 50 5.90 -8.48 -8.26
CA ILE A 50 6.17 -9.33 -9.43
C ILE A 50 7.56 -9.02 -9.99
N GLU A 51 7.90 -7.75 -10.20
CA GLU A 51 9.19 -7.32 -10.76
C GLU A 51 10.38 -7.73 -9.89
N GLN A 52 10.24 -7.58 -8.56
CA GLN A 52 11.32 -7.85 -7.61
C GLN A 52 11.29 -9.28 -7.06
N GLY A 53 10.25 -10.07 -7.41
CA GLY A 53 10.06 -11.44 -6.94
C GLY A 53 9.97 -11.55 -5.41
N ARG A 54 9.42 -10.53 -4.73
CA ARG A 54 9.39 -10.48 -3.25
C ARG A 54 7.99 -10.22 -2.72
N GLU A 55 7.77 -10.68 -1.49
CA GLU A 55 6.49 -10.50 -0.79
C GLU A 55 6.13 -9.04 -0.53
N VAL A 56 4.82 -8.77 -0.51
CA VAL A 56 4.27 -7.44 -0.23
C VAL A 56 4.30 -7.15 1.27
N ASN A 57 5.28 -6.35 1.68
CA ASN A 57 5.52 -5.95 3.06
C ASN A 57 5.81 -4.45 3.18
N LYS A 58 6.02 -3.95 4.41
CA LYS A 58 6.36 -2.54 4.65
C LYS A 58 7.60 -2.08 3.90
N ALA A 59 8.62 -2.92 3.77
CA ALA A 59 9.86 -2.54 3.09
C ALA A 59 9.65 -2.37 1.58
N LEU A 60 8.80 -3.19 0.96
CA LEU A 60 8.36 -2.98 -0.42
C LEU A 60 7.54 -1.70 -0.54
N ALA A 61 6.58 -1.48 0.37
CA ALA A 61 5.77 -0.28 0.37
C ALA A 61 6.58 1.01 0.53
N LEU A 62 7.57 1.02 1.41
CA LEU A 62 8.48 2.15 1.57
C LEU A 62 9.32 2.42 0.32
N ALA A 63 9.73 1.37 -0.39
CA ALA A 63 10.57 1.49 -1.58
C ALA A 63 9.78 1.93 -2.84
N VAL A 64 8.48 1.67 -2.87
CA VAL A 64 7.63 1.80 -4.07
C VAL A 64 6.66 2.97 -3.97
N LEU A 65 6.07 3.17 -2.78
CA LEU A 65 5.06 4.19 -2.58
C LEU A 65 5.74 5.48 -2.12
N ASP A 66 5.63 6.51 -2.95
CA ASP A 66 5.94 7.87 -2.56
C ASP A 66 4.77 8.42 -1.73
N PHE A 67 5.00 8.59 -0.42
CA PHE A 67 4.00 9.09 0.51
C PHE A 67 4.01 10.61 0.65
N GLY A 68 4.90 11.32 -0.08
CA GLY A 68 5.18 12.73 0.17
C GLY A 68 5.70 12.89 1.60
N ASP A 69 7.00 12.69 1.79
CA ASP A 69 7.59 12.86 3.11
C ASP A 69 7.38 14.33 3.55
N PRO A 70 6.89 14.61 4.77
CA PRO A 70 6.75 15.98 5.27
C PRO A 70 8.10 16.69 5.51
N GLU A 71 9.24 16.10 5.13
CA GLU A 71 10.57 16.69 5.25
C GLU A 71 10.86 17.82 4.24
N ASP A 72 9.97 18.13 3.30
CA ASP A 72 10.06 19.33 2.44
C ASP A 72 9.34 20.57 3.06
N GLU A 73 9.68 20.94 4.30
CA GLU A 73 9.43 22.28 4.87
C GLU A 73 10.75 22.80 5.49
N ASP A 74 11.69 23.27 4.64
CA ASP A 74 12.84 24.12 5.02
C ASP A 74 12.63 25.57 4.53
#